data_AF-A0A3E0NGJ2-F1
#
_entry.id   AF-A0A3E0NGJ2-F1
#
_cell.length_a   1.000
_cell.length_b   1.000
_cell.length_c   1.000
_cell.angle_alpha   90.00
_cell.angle_beta   90.00
_cell.angle_gamma   90.00
#
_symmetry.space_group_name_H-M   'P 1'
#
loop_
_entity.id
_entity.type
_entity.pdbx_description
1 polymer ?
#
loop_
_entity_poly.entity_id
_entity_poly.type
_entity_poly.pdbx_seq_one_letter_code
_entity_poly.pdbx_strand_id
1 'polypeptide(L)'
;MEEQSTRHEKFGLTGYSLEPNVKSSPGGLRDIQVIGWIARRHFGISLDELPTGEFLSEEELALLNEGHDYLSRVRFALHTQTGREEDRLLFEHQQTLSIQWGFEDHGKLAVEQFMQAYFRNVQAVSHTTALLIDIFQKKLLHNDSSRALIIDEDFELIDDRISARHEKVFSDKPSNLLRIFSVIGRDDRVKRIDPETTRLLRASAPVIDDEFKNDPINRRAFLEIITAPHNMTKQLRRMLRHGVLARYLPAFGAIVGQMQFDMFHTYTVDAHTMQVIANCRRFLRADYTDRFPVTTRIAQRLRNPSLLFLAALFHDIGKGRGGDHSELGAVDARAFCEQHFFDEPDTELIVWLVRNHLFMSSFSQKRDISD
;
A
#
# COMPACT_ATOMS: atom_id res chain seq x y z
N MET A 1 2.30 18.52 12.55
CA MET A 1 3.10 17.55 11.76
C MET A 1 3.89 16.62 12.67
N GLU A 2 4.78 17.15 13.52
CA GLU A 2 5.54 16.33 14.48
C GLU A 2 4.62 15.50 15.41
N GLU A 3 3.55 16.11 15.97
CA GLU A 3 2.54 15.39 16.76
C GLU A 3 1.94 14.20 15.99
N GLN A 4 1.59 14.37 14.72
CA GLN A 4 1.00 13.32 13.90
C GLN A 4 1.99 12.18 13.68
N SER A 5 3.25 12.49 13.37
CA SER A 5 4.31 11.49 13.22
C SER A 5 4.54 10.70 14.51
N THR A 6 4.67 11.39 15.65
CA THR A 6 4.83 10.74 16.96
C THR A 6 3.61 9.89 17.32
N ARG A 7 2.39 10.35 17.00
CA ARG A 7 1.18 9.57 17.20
C ARG A 7 1.19 8.31 16.34
N HIS A 8 1.48 8.42 15.05
CA HIS A 8 1.55 7.26 14.15
C HIS A 8 2.61 6.26 14.61
N GLU A 9 3.76 6.73 15.11
CA GLU A 9 4.80 5.87 15.71
C GLU A 9 4.29 5.04 16.90
N LYS A 10 3.55 5.68 17.82
CA LYS A 10 2.95 4.99 18.98
C LYS A 10 1.96 3.89 18.57
N PHE A 11 1.32 4.02 17.41
CA PHE A 11 0.38 3.04 16.85
C PHE A 11 1.00 2.17 15.74
N GLY A 12 2.33 2.04 15.71
CA GLY A 12 3.03 1.06 14.87
C GLY A 12 3.34 1.51 13.44
N LEU A 13 3.30 2.82 13.15
CA LEU A 13 3.57 3.47 11.85
C LEU A 13 2.67 3.06 10.68
N THR A 14 1.90 1.99 10.84
CA THR A 14 1.01 1.42 9.84
C THR A 14 -0.40 1.32 10.41
N GLY A 15 -1.40 1.84 9.70
CA GLY A 15 -2.81 1.65 10.06
C GLY A 15 -3.33 0.21 9.94
N TYR A 16 -2.43 -0.78 9.88
CA TYR A 16 -2.69 -2.20 9.57
C TYR A 16 -2.52 -3.13 10.78
N SER A 17 -2.40 -2.57 11.99
CA SER A 17 -2.56 -3.38 13.21
C SER A 17 -3.93 -4.03 13.20
N LEU A 18 -4.01 -5.34 13.50
CA LEU A 18 -5.29 -6.06 13.53
C LEU A 18 -6.25 -5.57 14.62
N GLU A 19 -5.77 -4.83 15.63
CA GLU A 19 -6.60 -4.11 16.60
C GLU A 19 -6.37 -2.60 16.50
N PRO A 20 -6.90 -1.94 15.46
CA PRO A 20 -6.60 -0.54 15.18
C PRO A 20 -7.33 0.41 16.13
N ASN A 21 -6.78 1.60 16.35
CA ASN A 21 -7.46 2.68 17.06
C ASN A 21 -8.19 3.59 16.05
N VAL A 22 -9.52 3.59 16.10
CA VAL A 22 -10.40 4.29 15.14
C VAL A 22 -10.16 5.81 15.10
N LYS A 23 -9.66 6.38 16.19
CA LYS A 23 -9.38 7.81 16.33
C LYS A 23 -7.94 8.16 15.97
N SER A 24 -6.98 7.39 16.46
CA SER A 24 -5.58 7.78 16.57
C SER A 24 -4.63 7.02 15.66
N SER A 25 -5.01 5.87 15.11
CA SER A 25 -4.21 5.19 14.09
C SER A 25 -4.09 6.04 12.80
N PRO A 26 -3.07 5.79 11.95
CA PRO A 26 -3.00 6.40 10.63
C PRO A 26 -4.30 6.16 9.83
N GLY A 27 -4.87 7.22 9.25
CA GLY A 27 -6.17 7.21 8.58
C GLY A 27 -7.39 7.29 9.51
N GLY A 28 -7.18 7.41 10.83
CA GLY A 28 -8.26 7.57 11.81
C GLY A 28 -8.83 9.00 11.87
N LEU A 29 -9.85 9.20 12.71
CA LEU A 29 -10.56 10.50 12.84
C LEU A 29 -9.64 11.69 13.11
N ARG A 30 -8.54 11.49 13.85
CA ARG A 30 -7.59 12.57 14.17
C ARG A 30 -6.85 13.07 12.92
N ASP A 31 -6.60 12.24 11.92
CA ASP A 31 -5.97 12.69 10.67
C ASP A 31 -6.90 13.63 9.89
N ILE A 32 -8.20 13.35 9.87
CA ILE A 32 -9.22 14.23 9.27
C ILE A 32 -9.30 15.56 10.03
N GLN A 33 -9.31 15.51 11.38
CA GLN A 33 -9.30 16.70 12.23
C GLN A 33 -8.09 17.60 11.97
N VAL A 34 -6.91 17.00 11.75
CA VAL A 34 -5.69 17.75 11.41
C VAL A 34 -5.89 18.53 10.11
N ILE A 35 -6.46 17.94 9.07
CA ILE A 35 -6.77 18.67 7.83
C ILE A 35 -7.73 19.83 8.12
N GLY A 36 -8.80 19.60 8.89
CA GLY A 36 -9.74 20.65 9.28
C GLY A 36 -9.08 21.79 10.08
N TRP A 37 -8.11 21.49 10.94
CA TRP A 37 -7.35 22.53 11.67
C TRP A 37 -6.43 23.32 10.76
N ILE A 38 -5.74 22.67 9.82
CA ILE A 38 -4.89 23.35 8.85
C ILE A 38 -5.76 24.26 7.97
N ALA A 39 -6.92 23.78 7.51
CA ALA A 39 -7.88 24.57 6.76
C ALA A 39 -8.36 25.81 7.50
N ARG A 40 -8.84 25.65 8.74
CA ARG A 40 -9.26 26.79 9.59
C ARG A 40 -8.13 27.77 9.82
N ARG A 41 -6.90 27.29 10.03
CA ARG A 41 -5.74 28.14 10.31
C ARG A 41 -5.34 28.98 9.09
N HIS A 42 -5.39 28.41 7.89
CA HIS A 42 -4.92 29.07 6.67
C HIS A 42 -6.00 29.85 5.93
N PHE A 43 -7.22 29.33 5.89
CA PHE A 43 -8.33 29.90 5.11
C PHE A 43 -9.43 30.51 5.98
N GLY A 44 -9.39 30.33 7.30
CA GLY A 44 -10.40 30.87 8.22
C GLY A 44 -11.75 30.16 8.19
N ILE A 45 -11.86 29.08 7.42
CA ILE A 45 -13.11 28.35 7.15
C ILE A 45 -13.00 26.88 7.56
N SER A 46 -14.14 26.23 7.79
CA SER A 46 -14.19 24.80 8.12
C SER A 46 -13.89 23.93 6.91
N LEU A 47 -13.63 22.64 7.14
CA LEU A 47 -13.32 21.67 6.06
C LEU A 47 -14.46 21.59 5.04
N ASP A 48 -15.70 21.65 5.51
CA ASP A 48 -16.92 21.55 4.70
C ASP A 48 -17.19 22.80 3.86
N GLU A 49 -16.56 23.92 4.19
CA GLU A 49 -16.73 25.22 3.54
C GLU A 49 -15.54 25.59 2.64
N LEU A 50 -14.49 24.76 2.61
CA LEU A 50 -13.31 25.03 1.80
C LEU A 50 -13.69 25.09 0.32
N PRO A 51 -13.23 26.12 -0.42
CA PRO A 51 -13.44 26.19 -1.85
C PRO A 51 -12.71 25.01 -2.52
N THR A 52 -13.48 24.18 -3.20
CA THR A 52 -12.97 23.17 -4.10
C THR A 52 -12.28 23.88 -5.27
N GLY A 53 -11.07 23.43 -5.62
CA GLY A 53 -10.29 23.98 -6.75
C GLY A 53 -8.88 24.44 -6.40
N GLU A 54 -8.64 25.10 -5.25
CA GLU A 54 -7.28 25.52 -4.88
C GLU A 54 -6.58 24.54 -3.95
N PHE A 55 -7.32 23.94 -3.02
CA PHE A 55 -6.74 23.15 -1.94
C PHE A 55 -7.12 21.67 -2.00
N LEU A 56 -8.41 21.38 -2.24
CA LEU A 56 -8.93 20.03 -2.42
C LEU A 56 -9.86 19.96 -3.63
N SER A 57 -10.00 18.78 -4.22
CA SER A 57 -11.06 18.49 -5.19
C SER A 57 -12.37 18.12 -4.47
N GLU A 58 -13.49 18.17 -5.19
CA GLU A 58 -14.79 17.71 -4.68
C GLU A 58 -14.75 16.22 -4.27
N GLU A 59 -14.06 15.39 -5.05
CA GLU A 59 -13.85 13.97 -4.75
C GLU A 59 -13.04 13.76 -3.47
N GLU A 60 -12.01 14.58 -3.25
CA GLU A 60 -11.19 14.54 -2.02
C GLU A 60 -12.02 14.95 -0.80
N LEU A 61 -12.92 15.94 -0.92
CA LEU A 61 -13.84 16.33 0.16
C LEU A 61 -14.82 15.20 0.50
N ALA A 62 -15.46 14.65 -0.53
CA ALA A 62 -16.45 13.59 -0.38
C ALA A 62 -15.82 12.38 0.31
N LEU A 63 -14.61 11.97 -0.11
CA LEU A 63 -13.87 10.87 0.51
C LEU A 63 -13.56 11.13 1.99
N LEU A 64 -13.15 12.35 2.35
CA LEU A 64 -12.90 12.70 3.76
C LEU A 64 -14.18 12.67 4.60
N ASN A 65 -15.30 13.15 4.05
CA ASN A 65 -16.59 13.16 4.73
C ASN A 65 -17.16 11.74 4.90
N GLU A 66 -17.12 10.92 3.86
CA GLU A 66 -17.48 9.50 3.93
C GLU A 66 -16.60 8.74 4.92
N GLY A 67 -15.30 9.00 4.91
CA GLY A 67 -14.34 8.44 5.88
C GLY A 67 -14.65 8.86 7.31
N HIS A 68 -14.93 10.15 7.54
CA HIS A 68 -15.32 10.67 8.84
C HIS A 68 -16.60 10.00 9.35
N ASP A 69 -17.62 9.91 8.51
CA ASP A 69 -18.91 9.32 8.86
C ASP A 69 -18.78 7.83 9.17
N TYR A 70 -18.05 7.09 8.34
CA TYR A 70 -17.79 5.66 8.56
C TYR A 70 -17.07 5.43 9.89
N LEU A 71 -15.95 6.11 10.12
CA LEU A 71 -15.17 5.97 11.36
C LEU A 71 -15.97 6.42 12.60
N SER A 72 -16.80 7.46 12.46
CA SER A 72 -17.67 7.93 13.53
C SER A 72 -18.74 6.90 13.88
N ARG A 73 -19.32 6.19 12.90
CA ARG A 73 -20.27 5.09 13.13
C ARG A 73 -19.60 3.91 13.83
N VAL A 74 -18.39 3.50 13.42
CA VAL A 74 -17.61 2.46 14.10
C VAL A 74 -17.38 2.87 15.57
N ARG A 75 -16.90 4.09 15.80
CA ARG A 75 -16.61 4.61 17.14
C ARG A 75 -17.86 4.70 18.02
N PHE A 76 -18.97 5.16 17.47
CA PHE A 76 -20.25 5.23 18.18
C PHE A 76 -20.73 3.84 18.61
N ALA A 77 -20.62 2.85 17.70
CA ALA A 77 -21.00 1.47 18.00
C ALA A 77 -20.11 0.87 19.10
N LEU A 78 -18.79 1.11 19.06
CA LEU A 78 -17.86 0.71 20.12
C LEU A 78 -18.23 1.31 21.48
N HIS A 79 -18.53 2.61 21.53
CA HIS A 79 -18.87 3.30 22.78
C HIS A 79 -20.21 2.82 23.33
N THR A 80 -21.18 2.56 22.46
CA THR A 80 -22.49 2.05 22.85
C THR A 80 -22.38 0.62 23.38
N GLN A 81 -21.56 -0.23 22.75
CA GLN A 81 -21.33 -1.61 23.19
C GLN A 81 -20.58 -1.67 24.53
N THR A 82 -19.57 -0.83 24.72
CA THR A 82 -18.69 -0.89 25.90
C THR A 82 -19.16 -0.03 27.06
N GLY A 83 -20.06 0.93 26.83
CA GLY A 83 -20.53 1.88 27.83
C GLY A 83 -19.47 2.89 28.30
N ARG A 84 -18.32 2.96 27.61
CA ARG A 84 -17.19 3.84 27.94
C ARG A 84 -16.51 4.36 26.68
N GLU A 85 -15.57 5.29 26.85
CA GLU A 85 -14.67 5.68 25.76
C GLU A 85 -13.73 4.50 25.43
N GLU A 86 -14.08 3.74 24.39
CA GLU A 86 -13.24 2.71 23.79
C GLU A 86 -13.02 3.04 22.32
N ASP A 87 -11.78 3.36 21.96
CA ASP A 87 -11.41 3.75 20.60
C ASP A 87 -10.61 2.65 19.88
N ARG A 88 -10.26 1.55 20.56
CA ARG A 88 -9.62 0.38 19.96
C ARG A 88 -10.68 -0.61 19.50
N LEU A 89 -10.55 -1.02 18.24
CA LEU A 89 -11.38 -2.05 17.65
C LEU A 89 -10.75 -3.41 17.95
N LEU A 90 -10.93 -3.91 19.19
CA LEU A 90 -10.42 -5.20 19.66
C LEU A 90 -11.13 -6.38 18.97
N PHE A 91 -10.49 -7.54 18.91
CA PHE A 91 -11.04 -8.72 18.21
C PHE A 91 -12.48 -9.08 18.62
N GLU A 92 -12.81 -8.99 19.91
CA GLU A 92 -14.17 -9.24 20.42
C GLU A 92 -15.21 -8.24 19.87
N HIS A 93 -14.83 -6.97 19.74
CA HIS A 93 -15.69 -5.93 19.20
C HIS A 93 -15.82 -6.06 17.68
N GLN A 94 -14.75 -6.47 17.00
CA GLN A 94 -14.80 -6.73 15.56
C GLN A 94 -15.86 -7.77 15.22
N GLN A 95 -15.88 -8.88 15.95
CA GLN A 95 -16.85 -9.96 15.74
C GLN A 95 -18.28 -9.52 16.08
N THR A 96 -18.46 -8.76 17.16
CA THR A 96 -19.78 -8.26 17.54
C THR A 96 -20.33 -7.31 16.48
N LEU A 97 -19.53 -6.33 16.06
CA LEU A 97 -19.92 -5.32 15.09
C LEU A 97 -20.16 -5.93 13.70
N SER A 98 -19.37 -6.93 13.29
CA SER A 98 -19.62 -7.60 12.01
C SER A 98 -21.00 -8.25 11.96
N ILE A 99 -21.43 -8.90 13.05
CA ILE A 99 -22.77 -9.50 13.14
C ILE A 99 -23.85 -8.41 13.17
N GLN A 100 -23.66 -7.37 14.00
CA GLN A 100 -24.63 -6.28 14.13
C GLN A 100 -24.89 -5.55 12.80
N TRP A 101 -23.86 -5.47 11.95
CA TRP A 101 -23.95 -4.80 10.64
C TRP A 101 -24.36 -5.74 9.50
N GLY A 102 -24.74 -6.97 9.82
CA GLY A 102 -25.30 -7.92 8.86
C GLY A 102 -24.25 -8.55 7.94
N PHE A 103 -22.98 -8.56 8.33
CA PHE A 103 -21.99 -9.39 7.63
C PHE A 103 -22.25 -10.86 7.93
N GLU A 104 -22.16 -11.70 6.90
CA GLU A 104 -22.40 -13.14 6.99
C GLU A 104 -21.20 -13.91 6.44
N ASP A 105 -20.96 -15.10 6.97
CA ASP A 105 -19.88 -15.97 6.50
C ASP A 105 -20.19 -16.51 5.09
N HIS A 106 -19.43 -16.10 4.09
CA HIS A 106 -19.59 -16.54 2.69
C HIS A 106 -18.24 -16.68 2.00
N GLY A 107 -17.61 -17.86 2.10
CA GLY A 107 -16.25 -18.12 1.60
C GLY A 107 -15.14 -17.38 2.38
N LYS A 108 -15.49 -16.29 3.07
CA LYS A 108 -14.67 -15.48 3.96
C LYS A 108 -15.47 -15.13 5.21
N LEU A 109 -14.81 -15.09 6.38
CA LEU A 109 -15.48 -14.79 7.65
C LEU A 109 -16.09 -13.38 7.65
N ALA A 110 -17.28 -13.23 8.23
CA ALA A 110 -18.00 -11.96 8.37
C ALA A 110 -17.11 -10.86 9.00
N VAL A 111 -16.35 -11.23 10.02
CA VAL A 111 -15.42 -10.31 10.70
C VAL A 111 -14.27 -9.86 9.80
N GLU A 112 -13.73 -10.73 8.96
CA GLU A 112 -12.68 -10.35 8.02
C GLU A 112 -13.22 -9.50 6.86
N GLN A 113 -14.49 -9.65 6.50
CA GLN A 113 -15.16 -8.78 5.52
C GLN A 113 -15.36 -7.37 6.09
N PHE A 114 -15.91 -7.28 7.30
CA PHE A 114 -16.04 -6.01 8.03
C PHE A 114 -14.69 -5.31 8.15
N MET A 115 -13.67 -6.03 8.63
CA MET A 115 -12.35 -5.46 8.83
C MET A 115 -11.66 -5.10 7.51
N GLN A 116 -11.90 -5.83 6.42
CA GLN A 116 -11.40 -5.42 5.11
C GLN A 116 -12.04 -4.11 4.63
N ALA A 117 -13.34 -3.92 4.84
CA ALA A 117 -14.00 -2.65 4.57
C ALA A 117 -13.40 -1.51 5.43
N TYR A 118 -13.17 -1.78 6.72
CA TYR A 118 -12.53 -0.85 7.64
C TYR A 118 -11.13 -0.42 7.16
N PHE A 119 -10.24 -1.37 6.85
CA PHE A 119 -8.89 -1.05 6.42
C PHE A 119 -8.85 -0.32 5.08
N ARG A 120 -9.74 -0.65 4.13
CA ARG A 120 -9.84 0.09 2.86
C ARG A 120 -10.28 1.55 3.08
N ASN A 121 -11.24 1.80 3.99
CA ASN A 121 -11.65 3.16 4.34
C ASN A 121 -10.50 3.94 4.99
N VAL A 122 -9.84 3.36 6.00
CA VAL A 122 -8.69 3.96 6.68
C VAL A 122 -7.53 4.23 5.72
N GLN A 123 -7.27 3.32 4.77
CA GLN A 123 -6.29 3.53 3.71
C GLN A 123 -6.63 4.74 2.86
N ALA A 124 -7.87 4.84 2.37
CA ALA A 124 -8.34 5.97 1.57
C ALA A 124 -8.13 7.30 2.31
N VAL A 125 -8.59 7.39 3.57
CA VAL A 125 -8.41 8.58 4.42
C VAL A 125 -6.92 8.92 4.62
N SER A 126 -6.11 7.94 4.99
CA SER A 126 -4.66 8.12 5.19
C SER A 126 -3.97 8.65 3.92
N HIS A 127 -4.36 8.12 2.76
CA HIS A 127 -3.79 8.50 1.48
C HIS A 127 -4.22 9.90 1.01
N THR A 128 -5.45 10.32 1.31
CA THR A 128 -5.96 11.66 0.99
C THR A 128 -5.38 12.70 1.94
N THR A 129 -5.41 12.45 3.24
CA THR A 129 -4.83 13.37 4.24
C THR A 129 -3.33 13.58 4.02
N ALA A 130 -2.57 12.53 3.68
CA ALA A 130 -1.15 12.65 3.35
C ALA A 130 -0.89 13.51 2.10
N LEU A 131 -1.74 13.42 1.06
CA LEU A 131 -1.64 14.26 -0.14
C LEU A 131 -1.92 15.73 0.20
N LEU A 132 -2.99 15.99 0.93
CA LEU A 132 -3.39 17.35 1.33
C LEU A 132 -2.35 18.04 2.21
N ILE A 133 -1.76 17.30 3.15
CA ILE A 133 -0.61 17.77 3.93
C ILE A 133 0.58 18.10 3.01
N ASP A 134 0.84 17.28 2.00
CA ASP A 134 1.94 17.51 1.06
C ASP A 134 1.73 18.77 0.21
N ILE A 135 0.49 19.02 -0.22
CA ILE A 135 0.08 20.26 -0.90
C ILE A 135 0.32 21.47 0.00
N PHE A 136 -0.12 21.39 1.27
CA PHE A 136 0.12 22.46 2.23
C PHE A 136 1.59 22.73 2.45
N GLN A 137 2.39 21.69 2.66
CA GLN A 137 3.84 21.82 2.82
C GLN A 137 4.46 22.47 1.59
N LYS A 138 4.07 22.07 0.38
CA LYS A 138 4.55 22.69 -0.86
C LYS A 138 4.19 24.18 -0.90
N LYS A 139 2.92 24.55 -0.69
CA LYS A 139 2.48 25.96 -0.70
C LYS A 139 3.15 26.83 0.38
N LEU A 140 3.42 26.26 1.56
CA LEU A 140 4.02 27.00 2.68
C LEU A 140 5.54 27.13 2.60
N LEU A 141 6.22 26.14 2.00
CA LEU A 141 7.67 26.05 2.00
C LEU A 141 8.32 26.49 0.69
N HIS A 142 7.59 26.49 -0.44
CA HIS A 142 8.17 26.87 -1.73
C HIS A 142 8.11 28.38 -1.94
N ASN A 143 9.30 28.99 -2.02
CA ASN A 143 9.53 30.23 -2.77
C ASN A 143 9.60 29.88 -4.26
N ASP A 144 9.06 30.73 -5.13
CA ASP A 144 8.89 30.58 -6.59
C ASP A 144 10.19 30.40 -7.44
N SER A 145 11.30 29.93 -6.86
CA SER A 145 12.63 29.94 -7.51
C SER A 145 13.31 28.58 -7.68
N SER A 146 12.62 27.46 -7.46
CA SER A 146 13.21 26.12 -7.66
C SER A 146 13.44 25.85 -9.14
N ARG A 147 14.69 25.54 -9.51
CA ARG A 147 15.07 25.25 -10.90
C ARG A 147 14.63 23.83 -11.28
N ALA A 148 13.77 23.72 -12.29
CA ALA A 148 13.38 22.43 -12.87
C ALA A 148 14.54 21.79 -13.67
N LEU A 149 14.80 20.52 -13.44
CA LEU A 149 15.65 19.67 -14.27
C LEU A 149 14.75 18.80 -15.14
N ILE A 150 14.73 19.05 -16.45
CA ILE A 150 13.94 18.27 -17.40
C ILE A 150 14.51 16.84 -17.45
N ILE A 151 13.66 15.83 -17.21
CA ILE A 151 14.03 14.42 -17.36
C ILE A 151 13.76 14.02 -18.82
N ASP A 152 12.55 14.28 -19.31
CA ASP A 152 12.13 14.03 -20.68
C ASP A 152 10.89 14.88 -21.06
N GLU A 153 10.15 14.50 -22.11
CA GLU A 153 8.92 15.17 -22.56
C GLU A 153 7.79 15.12 -21.51
N ASP A 154 7.75 14.07 -20.70
CA ASP A 154 6.65 13.76 -19.78
C ASP A 154 6.95 14.28 -18.36
N PHE A 155 8.20 14.17 -17.91
CA PHE A 155 8.60 14.41 -16.53
C PHE A 155 9.76 15.40 -16.36
N GLU A 156 9.74 16.09 -15.24
CA GLU A 156 10.82 16.93 -14.74
C GLU A 156 11.02 16.74 -13.23
N LEU A 157 12.20 17.11 -12.74
CA LEU A 157 12.55 17.10 -11.32
C LEU A 157 12.58 18.54 -10.81
N ILE A 158 11.72 18.86 -9.85
CA ILE A 158 11.71 20.12 -9.12
C ILE A 158 12.10 19.79 -7.68
N ASP A 159 13.25 20.30 -7.24
CA ASP A 159 13.89 19.94 -5.97
C ASP A 159 14.09 18.41 -5.82
N ASP A 160 13.29 17.74 -4.99
CA ASP A 160 13.31 16.30 -4.79
C ASP A 160 12.03 15.60 -5.29
N ARG A 161 11.22 16.30 -6.09
CA ARG A 161 9.91 15.86 -6.60
C ARG A 161 9.93 15.63 -8.10
N ILE A 162 9.48 14.46 -8.53
CA ILE A 162 9.11 14.26 -9.93
C ILE A 162 7.76 14.92 -10.20
N SER A 163 7.72 15.77 -11.22
CA SER A 163 6.53 16.48 -11.69
C SER A 163 6.23 16.11 -13.14
N ALA A 164 4.95 15.98 -13.46
CA ALA A 164 4.43 15.96 -14.82
C ALA A 164 4.65 17.32 -15.47
N ARG A 165 5.06 17.32 -16.73
CA ARG A 165 5.26 18.54 -17.52
C ARG A 165 3.99 19.08 -18.17
N HIS A 166 2.94 18.27 -18.22
CA HIS A 166 1.62 18.63 -18.75
C HIS A 166 0.51 17.78 -18.13
N GLU A 167 -0.72 18.29 -18.15
CA GLU A 167 -1.89 17.66 -17.50
C GLU A 167 -2.27 16.30 -18.10
N LYS A 168 -1.95 16.10 -19.39
CA LYS A 168 -2.31 14.89 -20.14
C LYS A 168 -1.25 13.78 -20.11
N VAL A 169 -0.23 13.89 -19.26
CA VAL A 169 0.92 12.96 -19.23
C VAL A 169 0.53 11.48 -19.12
N PHE A 170 -0.55 11.17 -18.41
CA PHE A 170 -1.04 9.81 -18.25
C PHE A 170 -2.13 9.45 -19.25
N SER A 171 -2.95 10.40 -19.71
CA SER A 171 -4.01 10.11 -20.69
C SER A 171 -3.46 9.92 -22.10
N ASP A 172 -2.46 10.73 -22.49
CA ASP A 172 -1.83 10.65 -23.82
C ASP A 172 -0.88 9.44 -23.92
N LYS A 173 -0.30 9.05 -22.78
CA LYS A 173 0.65 7.93 -22.69
C LYS A 173 0.39 7.10 -21.43
N PRO A 174 -0.62 6.20 -21.45
CA PRO A 174 -1.02 5.41 -20.29
C PRO A 174 0.13 4.68 -19.59
N SER A 175 1.11 4.17 -20.34
CA SER A 175 2.29 3.49 -19.76
C SER A 175 3.03 4.32 -18.71
N ASN A 176 2.87 5.66 -18.70
CA ASN A 176 3.39 6.53 -17.66
C ASN A 176 2.86 6.20 -16.25
N LEU A 177 1.68 5.56 -16.14
CA LEU A 177 1.12 5.05 -14.88
C LEU A 177 2.05 4.03 -14.19
N LEU A 178 2.87 3.31 -14.93
CA LEU A 178 3.95 2.45 -14.41
C LEU A 178 5.32 3.14 -14.51
N ARG A 179 5.61 3.80 -15.64
CA ARG A 179 6.91 4.39 -15.94
C ARG A 179 7.36 5.40 -14.87
N ILE A 180 6.46 6.20 -14.32
CA ILE A 180 6.81 7.16 -13.27
C ILE A 180 7.54 6.48 -12.10
N PHE A 181 7.12 5.28 -11.71
CA PHE A 181 7.73 4.52 -10.63
C PHE A 181 9.10 3.96 -11.00
N SER A 182 9.29 3.54 -12.26
CA SER A 182 10.61 3.08 -12.72
C SER A 182 11.60 4.24 -12.86
N VAL A 183 11.15 5.43 -13.28
CA VAL A 183 11.95 6.66 -13.29
C VAL A 183 12.40 7.01 -11.88
N ILE A 184 11.50 7.05 -10.90
CA ILE A 184 11.86 7.31 -9.50
C ILE A 184 12.81 6.22 -8.96
N GLY A 185 12.60 4.96 -9.34
CA GLY A 185 13.42 3.83 -8.89
C GLY A 185 14.88 3.84 -9.40
N ARG A 186 15.15 4.61 -10.47
CA ARG A 186 16.47 4.72 -11.10
C ARG A 186 17.23 5.99 -10.70
N ASP A 187 16.54 7.00 -10.18
CA ASP A 187 17.13 8.28 -9.80
C ASP A 187 16.99 8.51 -8.29
N ASP A 188 18.12 8.44 -7.57
CA ASP A 188 18.16 8.57 -6.10
C ASP A 188 17.87 10.00 -5.61
N ARG A 189 17.91 10.99 -6.51
CA ARG A 189 17.52 12.39 -6.23
C ARG A 189 16.01 12.51 -6.06
N VAL A 190 15.24 11.65 -6.73
CA VAL A 190 13.78 11.71 -6.72
C VAL A 190 13.24 11.05 -5.45
N LYS A 191 12.84 11.87 -4.48
CA LYS A 191 12.38 11.40 -3.17
C LYS A 191 10.88 11.40 -3.05
N ARG A 192 10.14 12.24 -3.77
CA ARG A 192 8.69 12.45 -3.67
C ARG A 192 8.07 12.56 -5.07
N ILE A 193 6.76 12.38 -5.15
CA ILE A 193 5.97 12.71 -6.35
C ILE A 193 5.35 14.07 -6.07
N ASP A 194 5.30 14.95 -7.08
CA ASP A 194 4.61 16.21 -6.94
C ASP A 194 3.11 15.98 -6.63
N PRO A 195 2.48 16.78 -5.75
CA PRO A 195 1.07 16.60 -5.43
C PRO A 195 0.13 16.68 -6.63
N GLU A 196 0.37 17.60 -7.57
CA GLU A 196 -0.48 17.71 -8.77
C GLU A 196 -0.27 16.51 -9.69
N THR A 197 0.97 16.04 -9.82
CA THR A 197 1.26 14.78 -10.52
C THR A 197 0.60 13.58 -9.85
N THR A 198 0.47 13.59 -8.53
CA THR A 198 -0.24 12.55 -7.78
C THR A 198 -1.73 12.57 -8.06
N ARG A 199 -2.34 13.76 -8.19
CA ARG A 199 -3.75 13.91 -8.59
C ARG A 199 -3.98 13.37 -9.99
N LEU A 200 -3.15 13.79 -10.95
CA LEU A 200 -3.19 13.29 -12.34
C LEU A 200 -3.05 11.75 -12.38
N LEU A 201 -2.08 11.20 -11.64
CA LEU A 201 -1.86 9.76 -11.54
C LEU A 201 -3.11 9.01 -11.03
N ARG A 202 -3.74 9.52 -9.97
CA ARG A 202 -4.93 8.89 -9.37
C ARG A 202 -6.15 9.00 -10.29
N ALA A 203 -6.36 10.16 -10.90
CA ALA A 203 -7.46 10.40 -11.84
C ALA A 203 -7.34 9.50 -13.08
N SER A 204 -6.12 9.19 -13.54
CA SER A 204 -5.88 8.31 -14.68
C SER A 204 -5.74 6.82 -14.32
N ALA A 205 -5.66 6.45 -13.04
CA ALA A 205 -5.55 5.05 -12.62
C ALA A 205 -6.65 4.11 -13.16
N PRO A 206 -7.92 4.54 -13.37
CA PRO A 206 -8.94 3.70 -14.00
C PRO A 206 -8.62 3.19 -15.41
N VAL A 207 -7.67 3.81 -16.12
CA VAL A 207 -7.19 3.37 -17.45
C VAL A 207 -6.44 2.03 -17.40
N ILE A 208 -6.06 1.56 -16.21
CA ILE A 208 -5.41 0.25 -16.02
C ILE A 208 -6.49 -0.85 -16.13
N ASP A 209 -6.83 -1.19 -17.37
CA ASP A 209 -7.75 -2.25 -17.75
C ASP A 209 -7.01 -3.49 -18.29
N ASP A 210 -7.74 -4.44 -18.89
CA ASP A 210 -7.15 -5.66 -19.46
C ASP A 210 -6.24 -5.38 -20.67
N GLU A 211 -6.54 -4.38 -21.49
CA GLU A 211 -5.67 -3.99 -22.61
C GLU A 211 -4.35 -3.44 -22.07
N PHE A 212 -4.42 -2.53 -21.09
CA PHE A 212 -3.25 -1.99 -20.42
C PHE A 212 -2.35 -3.09 -19.83
N LYS A 213 -2.92 -4.05 -19.10
CA LYS A 213 -2.17 -5.15 -18.46
C LYS A 213 -1.55 -6.12 -19.48
N ASN A 214 -2.17 -6.26 -20.65
CA ASN A 214 -1.69 -7.16 -21.70
C ASN A 214 -0.64 -6.53 -22.62
N ASP A 215 -0.48 -5.20 -22.59
CA ASP A 215 0.56 -4.50 -23.34
C ASP A 215 1.97 -4.92 -22.86
N PRO A 216 2.83 -5.47 -23.75
CA PRO A 216 4.22 -5.80 -23.45
C PRO A 216 5.05 -4.64 -22.88
N ILE A 217 4.76 -3.39 -23.25
CA ILE A 217 5.44 -2.20 -22.72
C ILE A 217 5.18 -2.07 -21.22
N ASN A 218 3.92 -2.23 -20.80
CA ASN A 218 3.52 -2.13 -19.40
C ASN A 218 4.06 -3.29 -18.58
N ARG A 219 4.06 -4.51 -19.14
CA ARG A 219 4.69 -5.68 -18.50
C ARG A 219 6.18 -5.48 -18.25
N ARG A 220 6.91 -4.94 -19.24
CA ARG A 220 8.32 -4.56 -19.06
C ARG A 220 8.47 -3.47 -18.01
N ALA A 221 7.67 -2.40 -18.07
CA ALA A 221 7.73 -1.32 -17.10
C ALA A 221 7.52 -1.81 -15.66
N PHE A 222 6.62 -2.77 -15.42
CA PHE A 222 6.46 -3.39 -14.10
C PHE A 222 7.74 -4.12 -13.64
N LEU A 223 8.38 -4.90 -14.52
CA LEU A 223 9.64 -5.57 -14.20
C LEU A 223 10.78 -4.59 -13.91
N GLU A 224 10.82 -3.46 -14.60
CA GLU A 224 11.78 -2.38 -14.31
C GLU A 224 11.59 -1.81 -12.90
N ILE A 225 10.35 -1.75 -12.40
CA ILE A 225 10.07 -1.32 -11.02
C ILE A 225 10.60 -2.37 -10.03
N ILE A 226 10.33 -3.65 -10.26
CA ILE A 226 10.78 -4.76 -9.40
C ILE A 226 12.31 -4.86 -9.35
N THR A 227 12.98 -4.58 -10.47
CA THR A 227 14.44 -4.62 -10.61
C THR A 227 15.11 -3.28 -10.30
N ALA A 228 14.36 -2.27 -9.87
CA ALA A 228 14.90 -0.93 -9.64
C ALA A 228 16.03 -0.91 -8.60
N PRO A 229 17.18 -0.28 -8.92
CA PRO A 229 18.35 -0.27 -8.05
C PRO A 229 18.09 0.49 -6.75
N HIS A 230 17.24 1.51 -6.79
CA HIS A 230 16.92 2.35 -5.64
C HIS A 230 15.43 2.30 -5.31
N ASN A 231 15.12 2.39 -4.01
CA ASN A 231 13.76 2.64 -3.54
C ASN A 231 12.65 1.69 -4.06
N MET A 232 12.95 0.51 -4.59
CA MET A 232 11.94 -0.42 -5.16
C MET A 232 10.77 -0.68 -4.21
N THR A 233 11.04 -1.03 -2.94
CA THR A 233 9.98 -1.30 -1.97
C THR A 233 9.14 -0.06 -1.67
N LYS A 234 9.74 1.13 -1.76
CA LYS A 234 9.02 2.41 -1.62
C LYS A 234 8.12 2.65 -2.83
N GLN A 235 8.54 2.27 -4.03
CA GLN A 235 7.71 2.39 -5.23
C GLN A 235 6.53 1.42 -5.20
N LEU A 236 6.72 0.15 -4.82
CA LEU A 236 5.60 -0.79 -4.66
C LEU A 236 4.57 -0.28 -3.64
N ARG A 237 5.00 0.26 -2.50
CA ARG A 237 4.11 0.88 -1.52
C ARG A 237 3.39 2.11 -2.07
N ARG A 238 4.02 2.88 -2.95
CA ARG A 238 3.37 4.02 -3.63
C ARG A 238 2.35 3.54 -4.65
N MET A 239 2.69 2.55 -5.46
CA MET A 239 1.76 1.94 -6.40
C MET A 239 0.52 1.42 -5.67
N LEU A 240 0.70 0.74 -4.53
CA LEU A 240 -0.41 0.32 -3.67
C LEU A 240 -1.22 1.53 -3.18
N ARG A 241 -0.55 2.54 -2.62
CA ARG A 241 -1.17 3.78 -2.12
C ARG A 241 -1.98 4.55 -3.17
N HIS A 242 -1.53 4.56 -4.42
CA HIS A 242 -2.19 5.27 -5.51
C HIS A 242 -3.13 4.35 -6.32
N GLY A 243 -3.39 3.12 -5.84
CA GLY A 243 -4.28 2.16 -6.48
C GLY A 243 -3.73 1.48 -7.74
N VAL A 244 -2.55 1.87 -8.20
CA VAL A 244 -1.89 1.33 -9.41
C VAL A 244 -1.58 -0.16 -9.26
N LEU A 245 -1.04 -0.59 -8.11
CA LEU A 245 -0.66 -2.00 -7.91
C LEU A 245 -1.87 -2.93 -7.93
N ALA A 246 -2.94 -2.55 -7.22
CA ALA A 246 -4.16 -3.35 -7.12
C ALA A 246 -4.89 -3.47 -8.47
N ARG A 247 -4.85 -2.42 -9.30
CA ARG A 247 -5.42 -2.46 -10.65
C ARG A 247 -4.57 -3.28 -11.62
N TYR A 248 -3.25 -3.11 -11.56
CA TYR A 248 -2.31 -3.83 -12.42
C TYR A 248 -2.25 -5.33 -12.11
N LEU A 249 -2.30 -5.70 -10.82
CA LEU A 249 -2.28 -7.08 -10.33
C LEU A 249 -3.57 -7.36 -9.53
N PRO A 250 -4.69 -7.74 -10.19
CA PRO A 250 -6.00 -7.90 -9.54
C PRO A 250 -6.02 -8.88 -8.36
N ALA A 251 -5.23 -9.96 -8.42
CA ALA A 251 -5.07 -10.90 -7.31
C ALA A 251 -4.49 -10.21 -6.06
N PHE A 252 -3.57 -9.26 -6.24
CA PHE A 252 -3.09 -8.41 -5.15
C PHE A 252 -4.19 -7.47 -4.66
N GLY A 253 -4.99 -6.91 -5.58
CA GLY A 253 -6.16 -6.09 -5.25
C GLY A 253 -7.16 -6.79 -4.32
N ALA A 254 -7.37 -8.09 -4.50
CA ALA A 254 -8.27 -8.89 -3.66
C ALA A 254 -7.81 -8.97 -2.19
N ILE A 255 -6.50 -9.05 -1.96
CA ILE A 255 -5.90 -9.15 -0.62
C ILE A 255 -5.66 -7.78 0.05
N VAL A 256 -5.92 -6.65 -0.62
CA VAL A 256 -5.78 -5.32 -0.02
C VAL A 256 -6.75 -5.15 1.14
N GLY A 257 -6.20 -4.83 2.31
CA GLY A 257 -6.95 -4.69 3.56
C GLY A 257 -7.44 -6.02 4.12
N GLN A 258 -7.08 -7.16 3.51
CA GLN A 258 -7.50 -8.45 4.02
C GLN A 258 -6.72 -8.77 5.30
N MET A 259 -7.41 -9.02 6.39
CA MET A 259 -6.79 -9.62 7.58
C MET A 259 -7.14 -11.11 7.67
N GLN A 260 -6.36 -11.82 8.48
CA GLN A 260 -6.74 -13.12 9.01
C GLN A 260 -7.18 -12.93 10.46
N PHE A 261 -8.37 -13.42 10.80
CA PHE A 261 -8.92 -13.25 12.14
C PHE A 261 -8.35 -14.29 13.10
N ASP A 262 -7.13 -14.05 13.57
CA ASP A 262 -6.47 -14.84 14.62
C ASP A 262 -5.46 -14.00 15.42
N MET A 263 -4.99 -14.56 16.54
CA MET A 263 -4.06 -13.86 17.45
C MET A 263 -2.58 -13.91 17.01
N PHE A 264 -2.26 -14.60 15.91
CA PHE A 264 -0.88 -14.77 15.44
C PHE A 264 -0.51 -13.75 14.37
N HIS A 265 -1.49 -13.17 13.68
CA HIS A 265 -1.25 -12.15 12.67
C HIS A 265 -1.25 -10.75 13.28
N THR A 266 -0.33 -9.91 12.81
CA THR A 266 -0.21 -8.50 13.23
C THR A 266 -0.63 -7.53 12.13
N TYR A 267 -0.63 -7.99 10.87
CA TYR A 267 -0.80 -7.16 9.68
C TYR A 267 -1.88 -7.72 8.76
N THR A 268 -2.51 -6.85 7.97
CA THR A 268 -3.23 -7.27 6.76
C THR A 268 -2.26 -7.94 5.77
N VAL A 269 -2.79 -8.80 4.89
CA VAL A 269 -2.01 -9.61 3.94
C VAL A 269 -1.17 -8.73 3.00
N ASP A 270 -1.71 -7.61 2.51
CA ASP A 270 -0.98 -6.64 1.69
C ASP A 270 0.16 -5.97 2.47
N ALA A 271 -0.10 -5.56 3.71
CA ALA A 271 0.91 -4.93 4.56
C ALA A 271 2.02 -5.93 4.95
N HIS A 272 1.65 -7.16 5.28
CA HIS A 272 2.58 -8.27 5.52
C HIS A 272 3.46 -8.50 4.29
N THR A 273 2.86 -8.63 3.10
CA THR A 273 3.57 -8.85 1.85
C THR A 273 4.59 -7.73 1.57
N MET A 274 4.19 -6.47 1.77
CA MET A 274 5.11 -5.32 1.64
C MET A 274 6.25 -5.33 2.67
N GLN A 275 6.06 -5.94 3.84
CA GLN A 275 7.10 -6.11 4.85
C GLN A 275 8.06 -7.26 4.49
N VAL A 276 7.54 -8.38 3.97
CA VAL A 276 8.35 -9.51 3.47
C VAL A 276 9.27 -9.03 2.36
N ILE A 277 8.74 -8.32 1.35
CA ILE A 277 9.54 -7.75 0.26
C ILE A 277 10.63 -6.79 0.79
N ALA A 278 10.29 -5.95 1.79
CA ALA A 278 11.27 -5.08 2.45
C ALA A 278 12.41 -5.88 3.11
N ASN A 279 12.08 -6.97 3.80
CA ASN A 279 13.06 -7.84 4.45
C ASN A 279 13.94 -8.57 3.44
N CYS A 280 13.36 -9.12 2.37
CA CYS A 280 14.12 -9.73 1.27
C CYS A 280 15.15 -8.73 0.71
N ARG A 281 14.77 -7.47 0.52
CA ARG A 281 15.68 -6.43 0.04
C ARG A 281 16.75 -6.04 1.08
N ARG A 282 16.40 -6.01 2.37
CA ARG A 282 17.36 -5.75 3.46
C ARG A 282 18.45 -6.82 3.51
N PHE A 283 18.10 -8.10 3.27
CA PHE A 283 19.07 -9.19 3.24
C PHE A 283 20.10 -9.09 2.10
N LEU A 284 19.88 -8.23 1.10
CA LEU A 284 20.90 -7.95 0.09
C LEU A 284 21.94 -6.91 0.55
N ARG A 285 21.69 -6.19 1.65
CA ARG A 285 22.58 -5.15 2.15
C ARG A 285 23.51 -5.71 3.22
N ALA A 286 24.78 -5.30 3.17
CA ALA A 286 25.81 -5.77 4.10
C ALA A 286 25.52 -5.38 5.56
N ASP A 287 24.83 -4.27 5.81
CA ASP A 287 24.51 -3.77 7.16
C ASP A 287 23.45 -4.60 7.91
N TYR A 288 22.87 -5.63 7.29
CA TYR A 288 21.99 -6.59 7.95
C TYR A 288 22.69 -7.92 8.32
N THR A 289 23.98 -8.08 7.96
CA THR A 289 24.73 -9.31 8.18
C THR A 289 24.85 -9.65 9.67
N ASP A 290 25.06 -8.67 10.55
CA ASP A 290 25.24 -8.91 11.98
C ASP A 290 24.00 -9.53 12.63
N ARG A 291 22.81 -9.12 12.17
CA ARG A 291 21.54 -9.63 12.69
C ARG A 291 21.10 -10.92 12.00
N PHE A 292 21.42 -11.10 10.71
CA PHE A 292 20.99 -12.23 9.89
C PHE A 292 22.14 -12.79 9.03
N PRO A 293 23.18 -13.39 9.62
CA PRO A 293 24.42 -13.72 8.91
C PRO A 293 24.24 -14.82 7.86
N VAL A 294 23.44 -15.83 8.14
CA VAL A 294 23.18 -16.93 7.18
C VAL A 294 22.35 -16.41 6.00
N THR A 295 21.21 -15.77 6.28
CA THR A 295 20.28 -15.27 5.25
C THR A 295 20.92 -14.24 4.35
N THR A 296 21.69 -13.30 4.91
CA THR A 296 22.37 -12.25 4.14
C THR A 296 23.43 -12.84 3.19
N ARG A 297 24.23 -13.82 3.67
CA ARG A 297 25.22 -14.51 2.81
C ARG A 297 24.58 -15.29 1.66
N ILE A 298 23.43 -15.91 1.88
CA ILE A 298 22.69 -16.63 0.83
C ILE A 298 22.11 -15.61 -0.16
N ALA A 299 21.42 -14.58 0.34
CA ALA A 299 20.77 -13.57 -0.48
C ALA A 299 21.76 -12.83 -1.41
N GLN A 300 22.95 -12.48 -0.92
CA GLN A 300 24.01 -11.85 -1.71
C GLN A 300 24.61 -12.74 -2.81
N ARG A 301 24.38 -14.05 -2.77
CA ARG A 301 24.83 -15.01 -3.79
C ARG A 301 23.74 -15.37 -4.80
N LEU A 302 22.53 -14.82 -4.66
CA LEU A 302 21.46 -15.06 -5.61
C LEU A 302 21.84 -14.48 -6.98
N ARG A 303 21.77 -15.33 -8.02
CA ARG A 303 21.98 -14.92 -9.42
C ARG A 303 21.06 -13.76 -9.82
N ASN A 304 19.79 -13.89 -9.43
CA ASN A 304 18.76 -12.91 -9.74
C ASN A 304 17.86 -12.68 -8.52
N PRO A 305 18.10 -11.61 -7.73
CA PRO A 305 17.28 -11.32 -6.55
C PRO A 305 15.83 -10.95 -6.87
N SER A 306 15.50 -10.58 -8.11
CA SER A 306 14.12 -10.22 -8.47
C SER A 306 13.16 -11.41 -8.36
N LEU A 307 13.65 -12.64 -8.57
CA LEU A 307 12.86 -13.87 -8.39
C LEU A 307 12.38 -14.01 -6.95
N LEU A 308 13.23 -13.68 -5.97
CA LEU A 308 12.85 -13.67 -4.56
C LEU A 308 11.79 -12.61 -4.26
N PHE A 309 11.90 -11.43 -4.89
CA PHE A 309 10.91 -10.36 -4.70
C PHE A 309 9.56 -10.70 -5.30
N LEU A 310 9.54 -11.37 -6.46
CA LEU A 310 8.32 -11.86 -7.09
C LEU A 310 7.71 -13.00 -6.28
N ALA A 311 8.50 -13.98 -5.86
CA ALA A 311 8.01 -15.03 -4.96
C ALA A 311 7.41 -14.42 -3.68
N ALA A 312 8.07 -13.41 -3.08
CA ALA A 312 7.53 -12.69 -1.93
C ALA A 312 6.23 -11.92 -2.25
N LEU A 313 6.09 -11.34 -3.44
CA LEU A 313 4.86 -10.66 -3.86
C LEU A 313 3.66 -11.62 -3.99
N PHE A 314 3.92 -12.86 -4.39
CA PHE A 314 2.90 -13.88 -4.65
C PHE A 314 2.65 -14.85 -3.49
N HIS A 315 3.52 -14.93 -2.47
CA HIS A 315 3.48 -16.01 -1.46
C HIS A 315 2.11 -16.20 -0.79
N ASP A 316 1.46 -15.09 -0.43
CA ASP A 316 0.17 -15.06 0.27
C ASP A 316 -0.99 -14.55 -0.61
N ILE A 317 -0.76 -14.36 -1.92
CA ILE A 317 -1.73 -13.70 -2.82
C ILE A 317 -3.03 -14.51 -2.99
N GLY A 318 -2.98 -15.82 -2.73
CA GLY A 318 -4.13 -16.72 -2.79
C GLY A 318 -5.07 -16.64 -1.58
N LYS A 319 -4.75 -15.87 -0.52
CA LYS A 319 -5.55 -15.82 0.70
C LYS A 319 -6.97 -15.31 0.44
N GLY A 320 -7.96 -15.87 1.14
CA GLY A 320 -9.37 -15.49 1.05
C GLY A 320 -10.15 -16.07 -0.13
N ARG A 321 -9.55 -16.97 -0.92
CA ARG A 321 -10.19 -17.62 -2.07
C ARG A 321 -10.79 -19.00 -1.75
N GLY A 322 -10.61 -19.49 -0.53
CA GLY A 322 -10.90 -20.88 -0.14
C GLY A 322 -9.84 -21.87 -0.65
N GLY A 323 -9.68 -23.01 0.00
CA GLY A 323 -8.63 -23.99 -0.34
C GLY A 323 -7.22 -23.59 0.15
N ASP A 324 -6.19 -24.24 -0.39
CA ASP A 324 -4.79 -23.94 -0.05
C ASP A 324 -4.30 -22.69 -0.80
N HIS A 325 -4.06 -21.61 -0.04
CA HIS A 325 -3.64 -20.33 -0.63
C HIS A 325 -2.24 -20.40 -1.26
N SER A 326 -1.39 -21.34 -0.83
CA SER A 326 -0.05 -21.55 -1.40
C SER A 326 -0.15 -22.16 -2.80
N GLU A 327 -1.08 -23.10 -3.00
CA GLU A 327 -1.34 -23.69 -4.32
C GLU A 327 -1.96 -22.67 -5.28
N LEU A 328 -2.96 -21.92 -4.81
CA LEU A 328 -3.60 -20.87 -5.60
C LEU A 328 -2.62 -19.75 -5.97
N GLY A 329 -1.80 -19.30 -5.01
CA GLY A 329 -0.75 -18.31 -5.28
C GLY A 329 0.28 -18.81 -6.28
N ALA A 330 0.61 -20.11 -6.26
CA ALA A 330 1.54 -20.72 -7.21
C ALA A 330 0.98 -20.74 -8.65
N VAL A 331 -0.34 -20.93 -8.82
CA VAL A 331 -1.02 -20.80 -10.12
C VAL A 331 -0.94 -19.36 -10.63
N ASP A 332 -1.28 -18.38 -9.78
CA ASP A 332 -1.23 -16.97 -10.15
C ASP A 332 0.21 -16.54 -10.50
N ALA A 333 1.20 -17.03 -9.75
CA ALA A 333 2.61 -16.75 -10.00
C ALA A 333 3.08 -17.31 -11.34
N ARG A 334 2.67 -18.53 -11.71
CA ARG A 334 2.99 -19.11 -13.02
C ARG A 334 2.41 -18.26 -14.15
N ALA A 335 1.12 -17.97 -14.10
CA ALA A 335 0.45 -17.16 -15.12
C ALA A 335 1.11 -15.78 -15.26
N PHE A 336 1.51 -15.17 -14.15
CA PHE A 336 2.27 -13.93 -14.16
C PHE A 336 3.62 -14.10 -14.87
N CYS A 337 4.40 -15.14 -14.54
CA CYS A 337 5.72 -15.37 -15.13
C CYS A 337 5.64 -15.58 -16.65
N GLU A 338 4.70 -16.39 -17.12
CA GLU A 338 4.44 -16.65 -18.55
C GLU A 338 4.10 -15.35 -19.30
N GLN A 339 3.34 -14.47 -18.66
CA GLN A 339 2.98 -13.17 -19.22
C GLN A 339 4.15 -12.16 -19.21
N HIS A 340 5.08 -12.28 -18.27
CA HIS A 340 6.13 -11.30 -17.98
C HIS A 340 7.53 -11.78 -18.41
N PHE A 341 7.62 -12.57 -19.48
CA PHE A 341 8.88 -12.89 -20.16
C PHE A 341 9.92 -13.65 -19.31
N PHE A 342 9.48 -14.38 -18.28
CA PHE A 342 10.37 -15.27 -17.55
C PHE A 342 10.60 -16.56 -18.34
N ASP A 343 11.80 -17.13 -18.20
CA ASP A 343 12.09 -18.45 -18.72
C ASP A 343 11.53 -19.54 -17.79
N GLU A 344 11.46 -20.78 -18.28
CA GLU A 344 10.90 -21.90 -17.52
C GLU A 344 11.65 -22.15 -16.20
N PRO A 345 12.99 -22.16 -16.14
CA PRO A 345 13.71 -22.35 -14.88
C PRO A 345 13.40 -21.30 -13.81
N ASP A 346 13.35 -20.01 -14.19
CA ASP A 346 13.01 -18.95 -13.23
C ASP A 346 11.54 -19.03 -12.81
N THR A 347 10.64 -19.41 -13.73
CA THR A 347 9.21 -19.64 -13.45
C THR A 347 9.01 -20.76 -12.45
N GLU A 348 9.62 -21.93 -12.67
CA GLU A 348 9.55 -23.07 -11.75
C GLU A 348 10.08 -22.72 -10.35
N LEU A 349 11.17 -21.95 -10.27
CA LEU A 349 11.71 -21.52 -8.99
C LEU A 349 10.74 -20.61 -8.23
N ILE A 350 10.14 -19.62 -8.89
CA ILE A 350 9.15 -18.73 -8.26
C ILE A 350 7.94 -19.53 -7.79
N VAL A 351 7.39 -20.38 -8.66
CA VAL A 351 6.22 -21.23 -8.35
C VAL A 351 6.51 -22.16 -7.18
N TRP A 352 7.71 -22.77 -7.15
CA TRP A 352 8.13 -23.64 -6.06
C TRP A 352 8.26 -22.87 -4.74
N LEU A 353 8.87 -21.68 -4.75
CA LEU A 353 9.00 -20.83 -3.55
C LEU A 353 7.63 -20.42 -3.01
N VAL A 354 6.71 -20.00 -3.89
CA VAL A 354 5.34 -19.63 -3.50
C VAL A 354 4.58 -20.83 -2.93
N ARG A 355 4.63 -21.99 -3.59
CA ARG A 355 3.95 -23.20 -3.12
C ARG A 355 4.44 -23.68 -1.76
N ASN A 356 5.74 -23.52 -1.48
CA ASN A 356 6.37 -24.08 -0.28
C ASN A 356 6.66 -23.04 0.82
N HIS A 357 6.10 -21.82 0.74
CA HIS A 357 6.44 -20.74 1.67
C HIS A 357 6.13 -21.05 3.14
N LEU A 358 5.19 -21.96 3.41
CA LEU A 358 4.85 -22.44 4.76
C LEU A 358 5.64 -23.66 5.22
N PHE A 359 6.45 -24.28 4.35
CA PHE A 359 7.06 -25.57 4.66
C PHE A 359 7.97 -25.48 5.90
N MET A 360 8.83 -24.47 5.96
CA MET A 360 9.73 -24.28 7.11
C MET A 360 8.98 -23.92 8.39
N SER A 361 7.98 -23.03 8.34
CA SER A 361 7.24 -22.62 9.53
C SER A 361 6.38 -23.76 10.08
N SER A 362 5.69 -24.48 9.20
CA SER A 362 4.88 -25.65 9.58
C SER A 362 5.73 -26.78 10.17
N PHE A 363 6.92 -27.04 9.63
CA PHE A 363 7.84 -28.03 10.18
C PHE A 363 8.36 -27.62 11.55
N SER A 364 8.84 -26.36 11.69
CA SER A 364 9.39 -25.85 12.95
C SER A 364 8.36 -25.78 14.08
N GLN A 365 7.08 -25.63 13.78
CA GLN A 365 6.01 -25.57 14.78
C GLN A 365 5.46 -26.95 15.17
N LYS A 366 5.63 -27.97 14.32
CA LYS A 366 4.99 -29.29 14.48
C LYS A 366 5.96 -30.43 14.80
N ARG A 367 7.26 -30.24 14.66
CA ARG A 367 8.26 -31.27 14.98
C ARG A 367 9.26 -30.76 16.02
N ASP A 368 9.46 -31.56 17.05
CA ASP A 368 10.65 -31.46 17.86
C ASP A 368 11.83 -31.89 16.99
N ILE A 369 12.86 -31.04 16.88
CA ILE A 369 14.08 -31.32 16.12
C ILE A 369 15.03 -32.26 16.87
N SER A 370 14.58 -32.76 18.03
CA SER A 370 15.30 -33.67 18.93
C SER A 370 14.94 -35.15 18.73
N ASP A 371 13.93 -35.45 17.91
CA ASP A 371 13.59 -36.81 17.42
C ASP A 371 14.21 -37.06 16.04
#